data_AF-A0A371ERB3-F1
#
_entry.id   AF-A0A371ERB3-F1
#
_cell.length_a   1.000
_cell.length_b   1.000
_cell.length_c   1.000
_cell.angle_alpha   90.00
_cell.angle_beta   90.00
_cell.angle_gamma   90.00
#
_symmetry.space_group_name_H-M   'P 1'
#
loop_
_entity.id
_entity.type
_entity.pdbx_description
1 polymer ?
#
loop_
_entity_poly.entity_id
_entity_poly.type
_entity_poly.pdbx_seq_one_letter_code
_entity_poly.pdbx_strand_id
1 'polypeptide(L)'
;MQRFHLSVPHSPSMETTRSPSPFREASPKPLKKSRVPYFKEDTYIVSQLKASEKKALEDLKQKLLASSESSPSMWDIPLLGGDDKSDVLLLKFLRAREFRVSDALAMLLKCLSWRREFGADNVVEESLGLEELEGVVAYTHGHDREGHPVCYNAYGVFRDKEMYERVFGNEEKLKRFLRWRVQVLERGINMLHFKPAGVNSLIQVTDLKDMPKRELRVASNHILSLFQDNYPEMVAAKIFINVPWYFGVLYSMFSPFLTQRTKSKFVISKEGNAAETLYKFIRPENIPVRYGGLSRPSDLENGPPKPASEFTVKGGEKVNIQIEGIESGATITWDIVVGGWDLEYSAEFVPIAQGSYTLAVDRARKIEASEEAIHNSFTSKEAGKMVLSVDNSSSRKKKVAAYRYVVRKCNTPSEEQLCPK
;
A
#
# COMPACT_ATOMS: atom_id res chain seq x y z
N MET A 1 -71.82 -42.79 -38.69
CA MET A 1 -70.59 -43.54 -39.00
C MET A 1 -69.49 -42.56 -39.41
N GLN A 2 -68.62 -42.18 -38.49
CA GLN A 2 -67.38 -41.46 -38.76
C GLN A 2 -66.27 -42.19 -38.00
N ARG A 3 -65.22 -42.59 -38.72
CA ARG A 3 -64.13 -43.43 -38.24
C ARG A 3 -63.18 -42.61 -37.35
N PHE A 4 -62.86 -43.15 -36.18
CA PHE A 4 -61.79 -42.67 -35.31
C PHE A 4 -60.43 -43.09 -35.87
N HIS A 5 -59.52 -42.13 -36.06
CA HIS A 5 -58.10 -42.38 -36.28
C HIS A 5 -57.34 -42.14 -34.97
N LEU A 6 -56.77 -43.21 -34.41
CA LEU A 6 -55.82 -43.19 -33.30
C LEU A 6 -54.45 -42.77 -33.81
N SER A 7 -53.90 -41.68 -33.29
CA SER A 7 -52.52 -41.24 -33.52
C SER A 7 -51.60 -41.68 -32.38
N VAL A 8 -50.51 -42.36 -32.75
CA VAL A 8 -49.45 -42.92 -31.88
C VAL A 8 -48.58 -41.79 -31.29
N PRO A 9 -48.15 -41.86 -30.01
CA PRO A 9 -47.31 -40.83 -29.42
C PRO A 9 -45.85 -40.92 -29.90
N HIS A 10 -45.29 -39.77 -30.29
CA HIS A 10 -43.87 -39.59 -30.63
C HIS A 10 -42.96 -39.72 -29.40
N SER A 11 -41.86 -40.46 -29.57
CA SER A 11 -40.76 -40.59 -28.61
C SER A 11 -40.00 -39.26 -28.46
N PRO A 12 -39.56 -38.88 -27.25
CA PRO A 12 -38.78 -37.65 -27.06
C PRO A 12 -37.36 -37.83 -27.60
N SER A 13 -36.97 -36.95 -28.52
CA SER A 13 -35.61 -36.79 -29.03
C SER A 13 -34.66 -36.41 -27.89
N MET A 14 -33.54 -37.13 -27.77
CA MET A 14 -32.44 -36.83 -26.86
C MET A 14 -31.98 -35.37 -27.03
N GLU A 15 -32.13 -34.56 -25.98
CA GLU A 15 -31.46 -33.27 -25.86
C GLU A 15 -29.95 -33.52 -25.76
N THR A 16 -29.23 -33.14 -26.82
CA THR A 16 -27.79 -32.94 -26.81
C THR A 16 -27.41 -31.98 -25.68
N THR A 17 -26.74 -32.51 -24.67
CA THR A 17 -26.01 -31.75 -23.66
C THR A 17 -25.06 -30.76 -24.34
N ARG A 18 -25.34 -29.46 -24.19
CA ARG A 18 -24.42 -28.40 -24.60
C ARG A 18 -23.14 -28.55 -23.79
N SER A 19 -22.04 -28.81 -24.48
CA SER A 19 -20.68 -28.68 -23.96
C SER A 19 -20.48 -27.25 -23.44
N PRO A 20 -19.85 -27.06 -22.25
CA PRO A 20 -19.45 -25.72 -21.83
C PRO A 20 -18.44 -25.18 -22.84
N SER A 21 -18.63 -23.92 -23.25
CA SER A 21 -17.72 -23.22 -24.16
C SER A 21 -16.27 -23.35 -23.70
N PRO A 22 -15.29 -23.55 -24.61
CA PRO A 22 -13.89 -23.62 -24.21
C PRO A 22 -13.49 -22.29 -23.55
N PHE A 23 -13.08 -22.36 -22.29
CA PHE A 23 -12.58 -21.22 -21.55
C PHE A 23 -11.38 -20.61 -22.27
N ARG A 24 -11.28 -19.27 -22.26
CA ARG A 24 -10.22 -18.56 -22.97
C ARG A 24 -8.94 -18.60 -22.14
N GLU A 25 -8.09 -19.59 -22.37
CA GLU A 25 -6.74 -19.62 -21.83
C GLU A 25 -5.92 -18.45 -22.39
N ALA A 26 -5.22 -17.73 -21.53
CA ALA A 26 -4.43 -16.57 -21.91
C ALA A 26 -3.08 -16.51 -21.17
N SER A 27 -2.09 -15.92 -21.82
CA SER A 27 -0.85 -15.49 -21.17
C SER A 27 -1.10 -14.23 -20.32
N PRO A 28 -0.30 -13.99 -19.26
CA PRO A 28 -0.46 -12.82 -18.41
C PRO A 28 -0.31 -11.54 -19.22
N LYS A 29 -1.38 -10.73 -19.25
CA LYS A 29 -1.35 -9.41 -19.87
C LYS A 29 -0.75 -8.43 -18.87
N PRO A 30 0.35 -7.73 -19.20
CA PRO A 30 0.96 -6.76 -18.30
C PRO A 30 -0.06 -5.74 -17.80
N LEU A 31 0.01 -5.40 -16.53
CA LEU A 31 -0.82 -4.31 -16.00
C LEU A 31 -0.44 -3.02 -16.73
N LYS A 32 -1.39 -2.45 -17.48
CA LYS A 32 -1.18 -1.14 -18.10
C LYS A 32 -0.93 -0.12 -17.01
N LYS A 33 0.23 0.57 -17.07
CA LYS A 33 0.54 1.69 -16.17
C LYS A 33 -0.57 2.73 -16.29
N SER A 34 -1.43 2.78 -15.29
CA SER A 34 -2.47 3.81 -15.21
C SER A 34 -1.76 5.13 -14.94
N ARG A 35 -1.91 6.10 -15.85
CA ARG A 35 -1.69 7.52 -15.50
C ARG A 35 -2.83 7.92 -14.59
N VAL A 36 -2.74 7.57 -13.32
CA VAL A 36 -3.69 8.10 -12.34
C VAL A 36 -3.41 9.59 -12.25
N PRO A 37 -4.41 10.46 -12.41
CA PRO A 37 -4.26 11.88 -12.13
C PRO A 37 -4.13 12.01 -10.61
N TYR A 38 -2.94 11.75 -10.10
CA TYR A 38 -2.62 11.96 -8.70
C TYR A 38 -1.97 13.33 -8.52
N PHE A 39 -2.09 13.90 -7.32
CA PHE A 39 -1.41 15.13 -6.94
C PHE A 39 0.10 14.98 -7.17
N LYS A 40 0.62 15.69 -8.18
CA LYS A 40 2.05 15.80 -8.38
C LYS A 40 2.59 16.74 -7.31
N GLU A 41 3.55 16.26 -6.52
CA GLU A 41 4.20 17.12 -5.54
C GLU A 41 4.84 18.33 -6.24
N ASP A 42 4.70 19.51 -5.64
CA ASP A 42 5.28 20.73 -6.16
C ASP A 42 6.81 20.69 -6.03
N THR A 43 7.52 21.13 -7.07
CA THR A 43 8.99 21.18 -7.09
C THR A 43 9.55 21.99 -5.93
N TYR A 44 10.55 21.48 -5.23
CA TYR A 44 11.30 22.25 -4.21
C TYR A 44 12.57 22.89 -4.78
N ILE A 45 12.78 22.80 -6.09
CA ILE A 45 13.92 23.41 -6.78
C ILE A 45 13.64 24.89 -6.96
N VAL A 46 14.34 25.74 -6.19
CA VAL A 46 14.15 27.19 -6.17
C VAL A 46 14.17 27.79 -7.58
N SER A 47 15.10 27.36 -8.45
CA SER A 47 15.20 27.89 -9.82
C SER A 47 13.94 27.66 -10.66
N GLN A 48 13.17 26.60 -10.38
CA GLN A 48 11.93 26.24 -11.06
C GLN A 48 10.67 26.90 -10.48
N LEU A 49 10.78 27.60 -9.34
CA LEU A 49 9.67 28.31 -8.72
C LEU A 49 9.26 29.55 -9.53
N LYS A 50 7.99 29.94 -9.44
CA LYS A 50 7.50 31.20 -9.99
C LYS A 50 8.18 32.38 -9.29
N ALA A 51 8.27 33.52 -9.98
CA ALA A 51 8.84 34.74 -9.39
C ALA A 51 8.14 35.16 -8.09
N SER A 52 6.81 35.02 -8.02
CA SER A 52 6.02 35.30 -6.80
C SER A 52 6.35 34.36 -5.65
N GLU A 53 6.61 33.09 -5.93
CA GLU A 53 6.93 32.07 -4.91
C GLU A 53 8.36 32.27 -4.38
N LYS A 54 9.32 32.59 -5.26
CA LYS A 54 10.69 33.00 -4.88
C LYS A 54 10.67 34.22 -3.96
N LYS A 55 9.88 35.24 -4.33
CA LYS A 55 9.71 36.45 -3.51
C LYS A 55 9.10 36.11 -2.14
N ALA A 56 8.05 35.30 -2.10
CA ALA A 56 7.42 34.89 -0.84
C ALA A 56 8.37 34.10 0.08
N LEU A 57 9.24 33.27 -0.50
CA LEU A 57 10.29 32.56 0.25
C LEU A 57 11.30 33.54 0.87
N GLU A 58 11.78 34.50 0.09
CA GLU A 58 12.70 35.53 0.60
C GLU A 58 12.03 36.40 1.68
N ASP A 59 10.81 36.87 1.43
CA ASP A 59 10.04 37.68 2.38
C ASP A 59 9.82 36.90 3.70
N LEU A 60 9.59 35.58 3.64
CA LEU A 60 9.46 34.74 4.83
C LEU A 60 10.77 34.64 5.61
N LYS A 61 11.91 34.45 4.92
CA LYS A 61 13.24 34.42 5.55
C LYS A 61 13.53 35.74 6.28
N GLN A 62 13.27 36.87 5.63
CA GLN A 62 13.49 38.20 6.22
C GLN A 62 12.60 38.43 7.46
N LYS A 63 11.33 38.03 7.41
CA LYS A 63 10.47 38.15 8.59
C LYS A 63 10.84 37.20 9.71
N LEU A 64 11.34 36.00 9.40
CA LEU A 64 11.84 35.06 10.39
C LEU A 64 13.13 35.58 11.04
N LEU A 65 14.05 36.17 10.28
CA LEU A 65 15.24 36.87 10.79
C LEU A 65 14.88 38.01 11.74
N ALA A 66 13.83 38.76 11.44
CA ALA A 66 13.35 39.86 12.27
C ALA A 66 12.50 39.40 13.47
N SER A 67 12.19 38.11 13.59
CA SER A 67 11.38 37.58 14.69
C SER A 67 12.23 37.41 15.96
N SER A 68 11.57 37.25 17.10
CA SER A 68 12.23 37.03 18.40
C SER A 68 12.78 35.61 18.60
N GLU A 69 12.66 34.73 17.60
CA GLU A 69 13.16 33.35 17.69
C GLU A 69 14.69 33.32 17.54
N SER A 70 15.38 32.86 18.58
CA SER A 70 16.83 32.68 18.54
C SER A 70 17.17 31.36 17.83
N SER A 71 17.88 31.45 16.71
CA SER A 71 18.39 30.30 15.95
C SER A 71 17.32 29.24 15.63
N PRO A 72 16.24 29.59 14.91
CA PRO A 72 15.14 28.67 14.65
C PRO A 72 15.63 27.46 13.84
N SER A 73 15.36 26.25 14.35
CA SER A 73 15.67 24.98 13.70
C SER A 73 14.53 23.98 13.87
N MET A 74 14.41 23.04 12.94
CA MET A 74 13.52 21.89 13.09
C MET A 74 14.11 20.69 12.32
N TRP A 75 13.99 19.48 12.88
CA TRP A 75 14.62 18.26 12.33
C TRP A 75 16.12 18.45 12.03
N ASP A 76 16.84 19.06 12.97
CA ASP A 76 18.27 19.39 12.87
C ASP A 76 18.67 20.29 11.68
N ILE A 77 17.71 21.00 11.08
CA ILE A 77 17.93 21.93 9.98
C ILE A 77 17.77 23.37 10.49
N PRO A 78 18.84 24.20 10.48
CA PRO A 78 18.75 25.62 10.75
C PRO A 78 17.92 26.34 9.68
N LEU A 79 16.79 26.95 10.05
CA LEU A 79 15.86 27.56 9.09
C LEU A 79 16.40 28.86 8.46
N LEU A 80 17.44 29.45 9.06
CA LEU A 80 18.12 30.65 8.58
C LEU A 80 19.55 30.37 8.09
N GLY A 81 19.92 29.08 7.95
CA GLY A 81 21.28 28.67 7.56
C GLY A 81 21.63 28.91 6.09
N GLY A 82 20.66 29.31 5.26
CA GLY A 82 20.87 29.57 3.83
C GLY A 82 21.11 28.29 3.00
N ASP A 83 20.81 27.11 3.55
CA ASP A 83 20.94 25.84 2.86
C ASP A 83 19.67 25.48 2.05
N ASP A 84 19.83 24.62 1.05
CA ASP A 84 18.71 24.15 0.23
C ASP A 84 17.65 23.39 1.05
N LYS A 85 18.01 22.87 2.23
CA LYS A 85 17.09 22.12 3.09
C LYS A 85 16.11 23.03 3.82
N SER A 86 16.59 24.16 4.34
CA SER A 86 15.77 25.19 4.96
C SER A 86 14.71 25.70 3.98
N ASP A 87 15.08 25.89 2.71
CA ASP A 87 14.15 26.29 1.66
C ASP A 87 13.02 25.26 1.45
N VAL A 88 13.35 23.98 1.44
CA VAL A 88 12.35 22.90 1.34
C VAL A 88 11.34 23.00 2.49
N LEU A 89 11.81 23.19 3.72
CA LEU A 89 10.96 23.31 4.90
C LEU A 89 10.09 24.57 4.86
N LEU A 90 10.69 25.73 4.59
CA LEU A 90 9.96 27.01 4.50
C LEU A 90 8.90 26.98 3.39
N LEU A 91 9.19 26.36 2.25
CA LEU A 91 8.23 26.16 1.17
C LEU A 91 7.03 25.30 1.58
N LYS A 92 7.19 24.34 2.50
CA LYS A 92 6.06 23.55 3.03
C LYS A 92 5.09 24.44 3.81
N PHE A 93 5.59 25.33 4.67
CA PHE A 93 4.75 26.30 5.40
C PHE A 93 4.07 27.30 4.46
N LEU A 94 4.81 27.83 3.47
CA LEU A 94 4.24 28.72 2.46
C LEU A 94 3.11 28.04 1.69
N ARG A 95 3.32 26.81 1.21
CA ARG A 95 2.28 26.06 0.47
C ARG A 95 1.06 25.77 1.32
N ALA A 96 1.24 25.44 2.60
CA ALA A 96 0.15 25.21 3.54
C ALA A 96 -0.70 26.46 3.82
N ARG A 97 -0.19 27.66 3.47
CA ARG A 97 -0.88 28.95 3.60
C ARG A 97 -0.98 29.70 2.27
N GLU A 98 -0.93 28.97 1.16
CA GLU A 98 -1.13 29.53 -0.19
C GLU A 98 -0.21 30.73 -0.49
N PHE A 99 1.04 30.65 -0.01
CA PHE A 99 2.08 31.69 -0.10
C PHE A 99 1.73 33.03 0.56
N ARG A 100 0.75 33.06 1.48
CA ARG A 100 0.51 34.19 2.37
C ARG A 100 1.59 34.24 3.45
N VAL A 101 2.62 35.05 3.21
CA VAL A 101 3.85 35.11 4.03
C VAL A 101 3.57 35.31 5.53
N SER A 102 2.68 36.25 5.89
CA SER A 102 2.36 36.50 7.30
C SER A 102 1.69 35.30 7.99
N ASP A 103 0.78 34.63 7.30
CA ASP A 103 0.09 33.44 7.82
C ASP A 103 1.05 32.26 7.94
N ALA A 104 1.95 32.10 6.97
CA ALA A 104 2.98 31.06 6.97
C ALA A 104 3.97 31.26 8.13
N LEU A 105 4.41 32.50 8.38
CA LEU A 105 5.25 32.85 9.52
C LEU A 105 4.53 32.55 10.84
N ALA A 106 3.27 32.97 10.99
CA ALA A 106 2.50 32.71 12.21
C ALA A 106 2.35 31.19 12.47
N MET A 107 2.10 30.40 11.42
CA MET A 107 2.06 28.94 11.52
C MET A 107 3.42 28.36 11.92
N LEU A 108 4.51 28.83 11.30
CA LEU A 108 5.87 28.38 11.59
C LEU A 108 6.25 28.65 13.05
N LEU A 109 6.06 29.87 13.53
CA LEU A 109 6.38 30.24 14.92
C LEU A 109 5.56 29.43 15.93
N LYS A 110 4.25 29.23 15.66
CA LYS A 110 3.40 28.37 16.50
C LYS A 110 3.91 26.93 16.52
N CYS A 111 4.32 26.40 15.36
CA CYS A 111 4.88 25.06 15.24
C CYS A 111 6.20 24.93 16.02
N LEU A 112 7.12 25.89 15.91
CA LEU A 112 8.39 25.89 16.65
C LEU A 112 8.15 25.91 18.17
N SER A 113 7.22 26.73 18.67
CA SER A 113 6.84 26.73 20.08
C SER A 113 6.27 25.37 20.51
N TRP A 114 5.33 24.84 19.71
CA TRP A 114 4.73 23.54 19.97
C TRP A 114 5.77 22.41 20.01
N ARG A 115 6.74 22.39 19.08
CA ARG A 115 7.79 21.36 19.06
C ARG A 115 8.60 21.37 20.36
N ARG A 116 8.95 22.56 20.88
CA ARG A 116 9.65 22.70 22.17
C ARG A 116 8.81 22.23 23.34
N GLU A 117 7.57 22.73 23.45
CA GLU A 117 6.65 22.38 24.54
C GLU A 117 6.29 20.89 24.56
N PHE A 118 6.14 20.30 23.36
CA PHE A 118 5.84 18.89 23.19
C PHE A 118 7.07 18.00 23.35
N GLY A 119 8.28 18.52 23.18
CA GLY A 119 9.50 17.71 23.07
C GLY A 119 9.54 16.85 21.81
N ALA A 120 9.01 17.37 20.69
CA ALA A 120 8.83 16.61 19.45
C ALA A 120 10.15 16.10 18.84
N ASP A 121 11.26 16.81 19.05
CA ASP A 121 12.56 16.41 18.52
C ASP A 121 13.13 15.15 19.22
N ASN A 122 12.72 14.87 20.46
CA ASN A 122 13.21 13.73 21.24
C ASN A 122 12.23 12.56 21.31
N VAL A 123 11.00 12.76 20.83
CA VAL A 123 9.89 11.81 21.01
C VAL A 123 10.17 10.44 20.39
N VAL A 124 11.02 10.37 19.36
CA VAL A 124 11.37 9.13 18.65
C VAL A 124 11.98 8.09 19.58
N GLU A 125 12.76 8.51 20.57
CA GLU A 125 13.51 7.66 21.51
C GLU A 125 12.72 7.33 22.80
N GLU A 126 11.53 7.91 22.97
CA GLU A 126 10.75 7.72 24.20
C GLU A 126 10.05 6.34 24.25
N SER A 127 10.12 5.66 25.40
CA SER A 127 9.27 4.50 25.66
C SER A 127 7.91 4.96 26.16
N LEU A 128 6.86 4.66 25.39
CA LEU A 128 5.49 5.05 25.70
C LEU A 128 4.63 3.87 26.18
N GLY A 129 5.19 2.65 26.27
CA GLY A 129 4.45 1.46 26.69
C GLY A 129 3.34 1.08 25.72
N LEU A 130 3.56 1.32 24.43
CA LEU A 130 2.62 1.07 23.32
C LEU A 130 3.31 0.27 22.20
N GLU A 131 4.34 -0.49 22.53
CA GLU A 131 5.12 -1.32 21.61
C GLU A 131 4.23 -2.36 20.92
N GLU A 132 3.17 -2.83 21.58
CA GLU A 132 2.15 -3.73 21.00
C GLU A 132 1.37 -3.12 19.83
N LEU A 133 1.35 -1.79 19.70
CA LEU A 133 0.71 -1.09 18.58
C LEU A 133 1.65 -0.94 17.39
N GLU A 134 2.97 -1.09 17.60
CA GLU A 134 3.97 -1.02 16.54
C GLU A 134 3.86 -2.25 15.63
N GLY A 135 3.95 -2.04 14.31
CA GLY A 135 3.74 -3.11 13.33
C GLY A 135 2.28 -3.55 13.14
N VAL A 136 1.38 -3.18 14.06
CA VAL A 136 -0.03 -3.55 14.02
C VAL A 136 -0.92 -2.36 13.64
N VAL A 137 -0.87 -1.29 14.43
CA VAL A 137 -1.72 -0.11 14.27
C VAL A 137 -1.07 0.94 13.40
N ALA A 138 0.22 1.18 13.56
CA ALA A 138 0.93 2.12 12.72
C ALA A 138 2.39 1.73 12.57
N TYR A 139 2.87 1.76 11.33
CA TYR A 139 4.23 1.35 10.98
C TYR A 139 4.61 1.86 9.61
N THR A 140 5.91 2.01 9.36
CA THR A 140 6.45 2.33 8.04
C THR A 140 6.94 1.04 7.39
N HIS A 141 6.51 0.78 6.15
CA HIS A 141 6.90 -0.42 5.42
C HIS A 141 7.02 -0.13 3.93
N GLY A 142 8.20 -0.35 3.36
CA GLY A 142 8.44 -0.17 1.93
C GLY A 142 8.36 1.27 1.46
N HIS A 143 8.51 1.43 0.14
CA HIS A 143 8.51 2.71 -0.55
C HIS A 143 7.60 2.66 -1.77
N ASP A 144 7.00 3.80 -2.09
CA ASP A 144 6.23 3.95 -3.32
C ASP A 144 7.13 3.97 -4.57
N ARG A 145 6.54 4.15 -5.75
CA ARG A 145 7.29 4.17 -7.03
C ARG A 145 8.20 5.39 -7.20
N GLU A 146 7.99 6.45 -6.43
CA GLU A 146 8.77 7.70 -6.45
C GLU A 146 9.80 7.77 -5.30
N GLY A 147 9.78 6.78 -4.40
CA GLY A 147 10.72 6.67 -3.28
C GLY A 147 10.19 7.18 -1.95
N HIS A 148 8.93 7.61 -1.88
CA HIS A 148 8.30 8.04 -0.61
C HIS A 148 8.14 6.84 0.33
N PRO A 149 8.60 6.94 1.60
CA PRO A 149 8.27 5.95 2.62
C PRO A 149 6.76 5.82 2.80
N VAL A 150 6.29 4.58 2.97
CA VAL A 150 4.86 4.30 3.14
C VAL A 150 4.53 4.00 4.60
N CYS A 151 3.73 4.87 5.21
CA CYS A 151 3.23 4.70 6.58
C CYS A 151 1.82 4.10 6.55
N TYR A 152 1.70 2.87 7.05
CA TYR A 152 0.42 2.17 7.21
C TYR A 152 -0.22 2.52 8.55
N ASN A 153 -1.54 2.61 8.56
CA ASN A 153 -2.35 2.90 9.75
C ASN A 153 -3.58 1.99 9.73
N ALA A 154 -3.73 1.09 10.69
CA ALA A 154 -4.84 0.14 10.77
C ALA A 154 -5.52 0.25 12.15
N TYR A 155 -6.67 0.91 12.17
CA TYR A 155 -7.38 1.20 13.43
C TYR A 155 -8.44 0.16 13.79
N GLY A 156 -8.59 -0.89 12.98
CA GLY A 156 -9.57 -1.96 13.22
C GLY A 156 -9.35 -2.73 14.52
N VAL A 157 -8.13 -2.76 15.07
CA VAL A 157 -7.84 -3.42 16.36
C VAL A 157 -8.61 -2.82 17.53
N PHE A 158 -8.97 -1.54 17.44
CA PHE A 158 -9.72 -0.85 18.48
C PHE A 158 -11.22 -1.21 18.48
N ARG A 159 -11.65 -2.11 17.59
CA ARG A 159 -12.94 -2.78 17.70
C ARG A 159 -13.01 -3.67 18.94
N ASP A 160 -11.87 -4.20 19.37
CA ASP A 160 -11.76 -4.90 20.64
C ASP A 160 -11.89 -3.90 21.80
N LYS A 161 -12.81 -4.19 22.72
CA LYS A 161 -13.14 -3.27 23.82
C LYS A 161 -12.00 -3.16 24.83
N GLU A 162 -11.27 -4.23 25.09
CA GLU A 162 -10.17 -4.22 26.05
C GLU A 162 -8.99 -3.40 25.51
N MET A 163 -8.64 -3.61 24.23
CA MET A 163 -7.66 -2.82 23.51
C MET A 163 -8.07 -1.34 23.46
N TYR A 164 -9.34 -1.06 23.17
CA TYR A 164 -9.86 0.30 23.18
C TYR A 164 -9.72 0.95 24.56
N GLU A 165 -10.19 0.29 25.62
CA GLU A 165 -10.14 0.84 26.99
C GLU A 165 -8.69 1.01 27.48
N ARG A 166 -7.78 0.14 27.07
CA ARG A 166 -6.34 0.25 27.38
C ARG A 166 -5.70 1.49 26.76
N VAL A 167 -6.10 1.85 25.53
CA VAL A 167 -5.47 2.92 24.74
C VAL A 167 -6.23 4.25 24.83
N PHE A 168 -7.54 4.23 25.05
CA PHE A 168 -8.41 5.41 25.01
C PHE A 168 -9.32 5.56 26.23
N GLY A 169 -9.25 4.66 27.21
CA GLY A 169 -10.19 4.60 28.34
C GLY A 169 -10.23 5.84 29.23
N ASN A 170 -9.19 6.67 29.19
CA ASN A 170 -9.17 7.96 29.89
C ASN A 170 -8.32 8.99 29.13
N GLU A 171 -8.31 10.23 29.64
CA GLU A 171 -7.62 11.34 29.00
C GLU A 171 -6.10 11.15 28.94
N GLU A 172 -5.48 10.56 29.97
CA GLU A 172 -4.04 10.29 30.01
C GLU A 172 -3.62 9.27 28.95
N LYS A 173 -4.40 8.18 28.82
CA LYS A 173 -4.20 7.16 27.79
C LYS A 173 -4.36 7.74 26.38
N LEU A 174 -5.38 8.59 26.16
CA LEU A 174 -5.55 9.31 24.90
C LEU A 174 -4.36 10.23 24.61
N LYS A 175 -3.89 11.02 25.58
CA LYS A 175 -2.70 11.88 25.44
C LYS A 175 -1.46 11.07 25.08
N ARG A 176 -1.25 9.93 25.76
CA ARG A 176 -0.16 9.00 25.47
C ARG A 176 -0.25 8.42 24.05
N PHE A 177 -1.45 8.05 23.61
CA PHE A 177 -1.67 7.60 22.23
C PHE A 177 -1.39 8.71 21.21
N LEU A 178 -1.83 9.94 21.46
CA LEU A 178 -1.53 11.09 20.59
C LEU A 178 -0.01 11.35 20.52
N ARG A 179 0.70 11.19 21.64
CA ARG A 179 2.15 11.26 21.69
C ARG A 179 2.84 10.17 20.86
N TRP A 180 2.37 8.94 20.99
CA TRP A 180 2.82 7.82 20.17
C TRP A 180 2.52 8.03 18.67
N ARG A 181 1.38 8.63 18.33
CA ARG A 181 1.06 8.99 16.94
C ARG A 181 2.04 10.01 16.36
N VAL A 182 2.47 10.97 17.17
CA VAL A 182 3.54 11.90 16.78
C VAL A 182 4.86 11.15 16.62
N GLN A 183 5.22 10.27 17.57
CA GLN A 183 6.41 9.43 17.47
C GLN A 183 6.50 8.64 16.17
N VAL A 184 5.42 7.96 15.78
CA VAL A 184 5.37 7.20 14.52
C VAL A 184 5.54 8.11 13.31
N LEU A 185 4.95 9.30 13.32
CA LEU A 185 5.11 10.27 12.23
C LEU A 185 6.55 10.80 12.16
N GLU A 186 7.16 11.14 13.29
CA GLU A 186 8.55 11.61 13.37
C GLU A 186 9.54 10.53 12.90
N ARG A 187 9.33 9.26 13.24
CA ARG A 187 10.10 8.13 12.67
C ARG A 187 10.03 8.10 11.14
N GLY A 188 8.84 8.34 10.57
CA GLY A 188 8.68 8.47 9.12
C GLY A 188 9.41 9.70 8.56
N ILE A 189 9.33 10.84 9.24
CA ILE A 189 9.98 12.09 8.82
C ILE A 189 11.52 11.96 8.82
N ASN A 190 12.09 11.22 9.76
CA ASN A 190 13.54 10.96 9.79
C ASN A 190 14.06 10.21 8.55
N MET A 191 13.17 9.60 7.76
CA MET A 191 13.52 8.97 6.48
C MET A 191 13.53 9.96 5.30
N LEU A 192 13.11 11.21 5.51
CA LEU A 192 13.01 12.23 4.46
C LEU A 192 14.35 12.95 4.27
N HIS A 193 14.64 13.32 3.03
CA HIS A 193 15.90 13.99 2.70
C HIS A 193 15.86 15.50 2.95
N PHE A 194 14.68 16.11 2.83
CA PHE A 194 14.48 17.56 2.78
C PHE A 194 15.42 18.26 1.79
N LYS A 195 15.53 17.75 0.57
CA LYS A 195 16.38 18.31 -0.50
C LYS A 195 15.55 18.65 -1.74
N PRO A 196 15.94 19.66 -2.55
CA PRO A 196 15.14 20.13 -3.68
C PRO A 196 14.63 19.06 -4.66
N ALA A 197 15.45 18.04 -4.95
CA ALA A 197 15.12 16.91 -5.81
C ALA A 197 15.03 15.57 -5.04
N GLY A 198 14.92 15.65 -3.70
CA GLY A 198 14.83 14.50 -2.82
C GLY A 198 13.39 14.15 -2.45
N VAL A 199 13.24 13.02 -1.76
CA VAL A 199 11.99 12.59 -1.15
C VAL A 199 11.73 13.44 0.08
N ASN A 200 10.68 14.26 0.04
CA ASN A 200 10.38 15.25 1.07
C ASN A 200 9.02 15.04 1.73
N SER A 201 8.33 13.94 1.42
CA SER A 201 7.00 13.64 1.95
C SER A 201 6.75 12.13 2.01
N LEU A 202 5.68 11.75 2.71
CA LEU A 202 5.30 10.37 3.00
C LEU A 202 4.05 9.97 2.21
N ILE A 203 3.89 8.67 1.96
CA ILE A 203 2.59 8.10 1.61
C ILE A 203 1.95 7.59 2.90
N GLN A 204 0.71 7.99 3.15
CA GLN A 204 -0.10 7.43 4.23
C GLN A 204 -1.11 6.46 3.65
N VAL A 205 -1.05 5.20 4.07
CA VAL A 205 -2.12 4.22 3.84
C VAL A 205 -2.91 4.08 5.13
N THR A 206 -4.23 4.23 5.07
CA THR A 206 -5.11 4.05 6.22
C THR A 206 -6.14 2.98 5.90
N ASP A 207 -6.06 1.87 6.61
CA ASP A 207 -7.03 0.78 6.56
C ASP A 207 -8.22 1.11 7.47
N LEU A 208 -9.39 1.27 6.85
CA LEU A 208 -10.65 1.55 7.52
C LEU A 208 -11.48 0.30 7.79
N LYS A 209 -10.95 -0.89 7.47
CA LYS A 209 -11.60 -2.16 7.80
C LYS A 209 -11.81 -2.25 9.31
N ASP A 210 -13.03 -2.59 9.71
CA ASP A 210 -13.44 -2.78 11.12
C ASP A 210 -13.22 -1.56 12.04
N MET A 211 -12.97 -0.36 11.51
CA MET A 211 -12.71 0.83 12.34
C MET A 211 -13.94 1.21 13.19
N PRO A 212 -13.81 1.33 14.53
CA PRO A 212 -14.86 1.85 15.40
C PRO A 212 -15.38 3.23 14.96
N LYS A 213 -16.70 3.41 14.95
CA LYS A 213 -17.33 4.60 14.35
C LYS A 213 -17.35 5.82 15.28
N ARG A 214 -17.67 5.64 16.56
CA ARG A 214 -17.91 6.76 17.49
C ARG A 214 -16.67 7.07 18.32
N GLU A 215 -16.03 6.01 18.77
CA GLU A 215 -14.96 6.00 19.74
C GLU A 215 -13.66 6.62 19.19
N LEU A 216 -13.31 6.27 17.95
CA LEU A 216 -12.12 6.83 17.29
C LEU A 216 -12.32 8.22 16.71
N ARG A 217 -13.55 8.75 16.68
CA ARG A 217 -13.82 10.08 16.11
C ARG A 217 -13.11 11.17 16.89
N VAL A 218 -13.09 11.07 18.22
CA VAL A 218 -12.43 12.04 19.10
C VAL A 218 -10.92 12.01 18.87
N ALA A 219 -10.30 10.83 18.95
CA ALA A 219 -8.87 10.68 18.71
C ALA A 219 -8.48 11.12 17.29
N SER A 220 -9.27 10.74 16.28
CA SER A 220 -9.02 11.13 14.88
C SER A 220 -9.07 12.64 14.66
N ASN A 221 -10.01 13.34 15.30
CA ASN A 221 -10.09 14.80 15.24
C ASN A 221 -8.87 15.46 15.89
N HIS A 222 -8.42 14.96 17.04
CA HIS A 222 -7.21 15.47 17.69
C HIS A 222 -5.96 15.24 16.83
N ILE A 223 -5.80 14.04 16.26
CA ILE A 223 -4.70 13.72 15.33
C ILE A 223 -4.74 14.64 14.11
N LEU A 224 -5.92 14.82 13.52
CA LEU A 224 -6.08 15.67 12.33
C LEU A 224 -5.67 17.11 12.64
N SER A 225 -6.17 17.68 13.74
CA SER A 225 -5.83 19.04 14.16
C SER A 225 -4.33 19.17 14.45
N LEU A 226 -3.76 18.22 15.19
CA LEU A 226 -2.35 18.21 15.55
C LEU A 226 -1.46 18.17 14.31
N PHE A 227 -1.78 17.30 13.35
CA PHE A 227 -0.99 17.16 12.12
C PHE A 227 -1.18 18.32 11.14
N GLN A 228 -2.38 18.90 11.04
CA GLN A 228 -2.61 20.07 10.19
C GLN A 228 -1.85 21.31 10.66
N ASP A 229 -1.74 21.50 11.98
CA ASP A 229 -1.08 22.67 12.55
C ASP A 229 0.45 22.55 12.57
N ASN A 230 0.98 21.34 12.75
CA ASN A 230 2.40 21.14 13.06
C ASN A 230 3.20 20.36 12.00
N TYR A 231 2.54 19.72 11.03
CA TYR A 231 3.21 18.91 10.00
C TYR A 231 2.74 19.29 8.58
N PRO A 232 2.88 20.57 8.18
CA PRO A 232 2.40 21.03 6.89
C PRO A 232 3.10 20.31 5.74
N GLU A 233 2.33 19.90 4.74
CA GLU A 233 2.85 19.36 3.48
C GLU A 233 3.85 18.20 3.65
N MET A 234 3.66 17.37 4.68
CA MET A 234 4.47 16.16 4.91
C MET A 234 3.92 14.90 4.24
N VAL A 235 2.72 14.96 3.67
CA VAL A 235 2.07 13.81 3.04
C VAL A 235 1.94 14.09 1.54
N ALA A 236 2.59 13.23 0.74
CA ALA A 236 2.44 13.19 -0.71
C ALA A 236 1.03 12.75 -1.03
N ALA A 237 0.59 11.59 -0.50
CA ALA A 237 -0.74 10.99 -0.69
C ALA A 237 -1.33 10.34 0.56
N LYS A 238 -2.66 10.42 0.69
CA LYS A 238 -3.43 9.76 1.74
C LYS A 238 -4.42 8.77 1.14
N ILE A 239 -4.03 7.50 1.16
CA ILE A 239 -4.74 6.38 0.56
C ILE A 239 -5.57 5.68 1.64
N PHE A 240 -6.88 5.80 1.57
CA PHE A 240 -7.81 5.06 2.42
C PHE A 240 -8.18 3.75 1.73
N ILE A 241 -7.90 2.61 2.37
CA ILE A 241 -8.24 1.29 1.88
C ILE A 241 -9.31 0.64 2.74
N ASN A 242 -9.99 -0.36 2.17
CA ASN A 242 -11.11 -1.05 2.79
C ASN A 242 -12.18 -0.11 3.31
N VAL A 243 -12.45 0.95 2.53
CA VAL A 243 -13.36 2.01 2.92
C VAL A 243 -14.79 1.45 2.97
N PRO A 244 -15.46 1.48 4.13
CA PRO A 244 -16.84 1.02 4.24
C PRO A 244 -17.78 1.88 3.40
N TRP A 245 -18.88 1.29 2.92
CA TRP A 245 -19.84 1.96 2.03
C TRP A 245 -20.38 3.29 2.58
N TYR A 246 -20.49 3.44 3.91
CA TYR A 246 -20.99 4.64 4.56
C TYR A 246 -19.95 5.77 4.67
N PHE A 247 -18.66 5.51 4.43
CA PHE A 247 -17.62 6.54 4.54
C PHE A 247 -17.81 7.67 3.52
N GLY A 248 -18.43 7.39 2.36
CA GLY A 248 -18.79 8.44 1.41
C GLY A 248 -19.68 9.53 2.03
N VAL A 249 -20.60 9.14 2.93
CA VAL A 249 -21.46 10.07 3.69
C VAL A 249 -20.65 10.82 4.74
N LEU A 250 -19.71 10.15 5.43
CA LEU A 250 -18.82 10.82 6.38
C LEU A 250 -17.93 11.85 5.67
N TYR A 251 -17.30 11.46 4.56
CA TYR A 251 -16.45 12.32 3.75
C TYR A 251 -17.19 13.54 3.25
N SER A 252 -18.40 13.41 2.74
CA SER A 252 -19.17 14.58 2.28
C SER A 252 -19.46 15.57 3.42
N MET A 253 -19.65 15.10 4.66
CA MET A 253 -19.90 15.97 5.82
C MET A 253 -18.67 16.77 6.26
N PHE A 254 -17.46 16.20 6.27
CA PHE A 254 -16.26 16.92 6.72
C PHE A 254 -15.43 17.54 5.58
N SER A 255 -15.63 17.10 4.33
CA SER A 255 -14.89 17.64 3.18
C SER A 255 -15.00 19.16 3.00
N PRO A 256 -16.10 19.88 3.35
CA PRO A 256 -16.14 21.34 3.24
C PRO A 256 -15.06 22.05 4.07
N PHE A 257 -14.57 21.41 5.14
CA PHE A 257 -13.52 21.96 6.00
C PHE A 257 -12.09 21.63 5.52
N LEU A 258 -11.95 20.86 4.44
CA LEU A 258 -10.65 20.53 3.86
C LEU A 258 -10.30 21.48 2.70
N THR A 259 -9.04 21.94 2.67
CA THR A 259 -8.51 22.70 1.53
C THR A 259 -8.54 21.87 0.26
N GLN A 260 -8.58 22.53 -0.90
CA GLN A 260 -8.55 21.83 -2.20
C GLN A 260 -7.27 21.00 -2.37
N ARG A 261 -6.14 21.50 -1.87
CA ARG A 261 -4.84 20.80 -1.83
C ARG A 261 -4.90 19.54 -0.97
N THR A 262 -5.57 19.57 0.18
CA THR A 262 -5.75 18.36 1.00
C THR A 262 -6.64 17.35 0.29
N LYS A 263 -7.74 17.78 -0.33
CA LYS A 263 -8.66 16.91 -1.08
C LYS A 263 -7.98 16.22 -2.26
N SER A 264 -7.12 16.92 -3.01
CA SER A 264 -6.42 16.34 -4.16
C SER A 264 -5.43 15.24 -3.78
N LYS A 265 -5.03 15.18 -2.50
CA LYS A 265 -4.14 14.14 -1.98
C LYS A 265 -4.87 12.87 -1.53
N PHE A 266 -6.20 12.90 -1.44
CA PHE A 266 -6.99 11.78 -0.93
C PHE A 266 -7.28 10.78 -2.04
N VAL A 267 -7.02 9.51 -1.75
CA VAL A 267 -7.34 8.38 -2.62
C VAL A 267 -8.22 7.43 -1.83
N ILE A 268 -9.41 7.15 -2.32
CA ILE A 268 -10.40 6.34 -1.61
C ILE A 268 -10.59 5.02 -2.35
N SER A 269 -10.24 3.91 -1.70
CA SER A 269 -10.45 2.55 -2.20
C SER A 269 -11.55 1.86 -1.43
N LYS A 270 -12.58 1.43 -2.15
CA LYS A 270 -13.64 0.57 -1.62
C LYS A 270 -13.04 -0.74 -1.08
N GLU A 271 -13.78 -1.37 -0.17
CA GLU A 271 -13.51 -2.73 0.29
C GLU A 271 -13.38 -3.72 -0.89
N GLY A 272 -12.38 -4.60 -0.79
CA GLY A 272 -12.02 -5.57 -1.83
C GLY A 272 -11.09 -5.04 -2.94
N ASN A 273 -10.87 -3.72 -3.03
CA ASN A 273 -10.05 -3.11 -4.09
C ASN A 273 -8.68 -2.59 -3.62
N ALA A 274 -8.25 -2.96 -2.41
CA ALA A 274 -7.02 -2.45 -1.81
C ALA A 274 -5.79 -2.63 -2.72
N ALA A 275 -5.52 -3.85 -3.19
CA ALA A 275 -4.40 -4.15 -4.08
C ALA A 275 -4.46 -3.34 -5.39
N GLU A 276 -5.63 -3.29 -6.04
CA GLU A 276 -5.82 -2.51 -7.28
C GLU A 276 -5.52 -1.03 -7.08
N THR A 277 -5.89 -0.47 -5.93
CA THR A 277 -5.58 0.93 -5.62
C THR A 277 -4.12 1.10 -5.28
N LEU A 278 -3.53 0.26 -4.44
CA LEU A 278 -2.15 0.40 -3.98
C LEU A 278 -1.14 0.20 -5.12
N TYR A 279 -1.38 -0.70 -6.08
CA TYR A 279 -0.47 -0.98 -7.20
C TYR A 279 -0.24 0.24 -8.10
N LYS A 280 -1.16 1.22 -8.06
CA LYS A 280 -1.02 2.51 -8.75
C LYS A 280 0.12 3.37 -8.18
N PHE A 281 0.44 3.20 -6.91
CA PHE A 281 1.40 4.02 -6.16
C PHE A 281 2.64 3.25 -5.76
N ILE A 282 2.46 2.01 -5.31
CA ILE A 282 3.49 1.19 -4.66
C ILE A 282 3.68 -0.08 -5.50
N ARG A 283 4.93 -0.53 -5.65
CA ARG A 283 5.20 -1.80 -6.32
C ARG A 283 4.74 -2.98 -5.45
N PRO A 284 4.21 -4.07 -6.01
CA PRO A 284 3.68 -5.20 -5.22
C PRO A 284 4.66 -5.77 -4.20
N GLU A 285 5.96 -5.85 -4.53
CA GLU A 285 7.03 -6.32 -3.64
C GLU A 285 7.30 -5.42 -2.42
N ASN A 286 6.80 -4.17 -2.44
CA ASN A 286 6.87 -3.23 -1.34
C ASN A 286 5.55 -3.12 -0.56
N ILE A 287 4.48 -3.79 -0.99
CA ILE A 287 3.18 -3.79 -0.30
C ILE A 287 3.12 -5.01 0.64
N PRO A 288 2.72 -4.85 1.91
CA PRO A 288 2.50 -5.98 2.81
C PRO A 288 1.53 -7.02 2.24
N VAL A 289 1.79 -8.31 2.46
CA VAL A 289 0.94 -9.41 1.98
C VAL A 289 -0.53 -9.27 2.38
N ARG A 290 -0.81 -8.80 3.60
CA ARG A 290 -2.18 -8.52 4.11
C ARG A 290 -2.97 -7.50 3.29
N TYR A 291 -2.32 -6.72 2.43
CA TYR A 291 -2.94 -5.74 1.54
C TYR A 291 -2.89 -6.15 0.06
N GLY A 292 -2.62 -7.44 -0.20
CA GLY A 292 -2.52 -8.01 -1.54
C GLY A 292 -1.21 -7.69 -2.25
N GLY A 293 -0.14 -7.45 -1.48
CA GLY A 293 1.23 -7.35 -1.98
C GLY A 293 2.02 -8.65 -1.84
N LEU A 294 3.33 -8.56 -2.03
CA LEU A 294 4.27 -9.69 -1.93
C LEU A 294 5.32 -9.50 -0.83
N SER A 295 5.23 -8.42 -0.05
CA SER A 295 6.22 -8.09 0.97
C SER A 295 5.89 -8.77 2.29
N ARG A 296 6.79 -9.65 2.76
CA ARG A 296 6.68 -10.34 4.06
C ARG A 296 7.67 -9.74 5.06
N PRO A 297 7.36 -9.76 6.37
CA PRO A 297 8.30 -9.30 7.40
C PRO A 297 9.66 -10.00 7.31
N SER A 298 9.68 -11.31 7.06
CA SER A 298 10.90 -12.12 6.92
C SER A 298 11.77 -11.76 5.70
N ASP A 299 11.20 -11.10 4.69
CA ASP A 299 11.95 -10.74 3.49
C ASP A 299 12.92 -9.57 3.76
N LEU A 300 12.65 -8.75 4.77
CA LEU A 300 13.43 -7.55 5.10
C LEU A 300 14.85 -7.87 5.56
N GLU A 301 15.08 -9.08 6.09
CA GLU A 301 16.40 -9.55 6.53
C GLU A 301 17.27 -10.07 5.38
N ASN A 302 16.67 -10.33 4.20
CA ASN A 302 17.31 -11.02 3.08
C ASN A 302 17.78 -10.08 1.95
N GLY A 303 17.91 -8.78 2.26
CA GLY A 303 18.30 -7.74 1.31
C GLY A 303 17.09 -7.11 0.58
N PRO A 304 17.31 -6.31 -0.48
CA PRO A 304 16.24 -5.57 -1.13
C PRO A 304 15.20 -6.50 -1.77
N PRO A 305 13.90 -6.12 -1.78
CA PRO A 305 12.84 -6.93 -2.37
C PRO A 305 13.11 -7.23 -3.86
N LYS A 306 12.94 -8.49 -4.25
CA LYS A 306 13.04 -8.88 -5.65
C LYS A 306 11.88 -8.29 -6.45
N PRO A 307 12.13 -7.71 -7.64
CA PRO A 307 11.07 -7.13 -8.47
C PRO A 307 10.00 -8.13 -8.84
N ALA A 308 8.73 -7.69 -8.82
CA ALA A 308 7.59 -8.51 -9.24
C ALA A 308 7.06 -8.09 -10.61
N SER A 309 6.47 -9.05 -11.32
CA SER A 309 5.72 -8.82 -12.56
C SER A 309 4.25 -8.62 -12.25
N GLU A 310 3.66 -7.53 -12.76
CA GLU A 310 2.25 -7.18 -12.58
C GLU A 310 1.41 -7.59 -13.80
N PHE A 311 0.28 -8.24 -13.57
CA PHE A 311 -0.65 -8.63 -14.63
C PHE A 311 -2.11 -8.46 -14.22
N THR A 312 -3.02 -8.70 -15.15
CA THR A 312 -4.46 -8.68 -14.88
C THR A 312 -5.14 -9.94 -15.36
N VAL A 313 -6.14 -10.37 -14.61
CA VAL A 313 -7.01 -11.48 -14.98
C VAL A 313 -8.41 -10.93 -15.17
N LYS A 314 -8.97 -11.05 -16.38
CA LYS A 314 -10.36 -10.62 -16.62
C LYS A 314 -11.34 -11.59 -15.96
N GLY A 315 -12.58 -11.16 -15.76
CA GLY A 315 -13.64 -12.09 -15.41
C GLY A 315 -13.90 -13.07 -16.55
N GLY A 316 -14.09 -14.36 -16.25
CA GLY A 316 -14.27 -15.39 -17.29
C GLY A 316 -12.97 -15.86 -17.95
N GLU A 317 -11.79 -15.52 -17.39
CA GLU A 317 -10.48 -15.83 -17.99
C GLU A 317 -9.65 -16.69 -17.03
N LYS A 318 -8.94 -17.66 -17.61
CA LYS A 318 -7.86 -18.41 -16.95
C LYS A 318 -6.52 -17.94 -17.51
N VAL A 319 -5.62 -17.53 -16.62
CA VAL A 319 -4.29 -17.04 -16.98
C VAL A 319 -3.23 -18.03 -16.50
N ASN A 320 -2.37 -18.46 -17.43
CA ASN A 320 -1.28 -19.39 -17.15
C ASN A 320 0.07 -18.65 -17.26
N ILE A 321 0.83 -18.63 -16.17
CA ILE A 321 2.21 -18.12 -16.13
C ILE A 321 3.14 -19.31 -16.33
N GLN A 322 3.98 -19.26 -17.37
CA GLN A 322 4.92 -20.33 -17.69
C GLN A 322 6.35 -19.91 -17.32
N ILE A 323 7.01 -20.72 -16.50
CA ILE A 323 8.43 -20.61 -16.17
C ILE A 323 9.13 -21.72 -16.95
N GLU A 324 9.72 -21.33 -18.08
CA GLU A 324 10.39 -22.22 -19.02
C GLU A 324 11.86 -22.43 -18.64
N GLY A 325 12.50 -23.43 -19.27
CA GLY A 325 13.95 -23.65 -19.14
C GLY A 325 14.39 -24.19 -17.78
N ILE A 326 13.53 -24.93 -17.08
CA ILE A 326 13.88 -25.57 -15.82
C ILE A 326 14.73 -26.80 -16.12
N GLU A 327 15.93 -26.87 -15.55
CA GLU A 327 16.81 -28.03 -15.63
C GLU A 327 16.53 -29.05 -14.51
N SER A 328 16.97 -30.29 -14.73
CA SER A 328 16.98 -31.31 -13.68
C SER A 328 17.80 -30.86 -12.47
N GLY A 329 17.27 -31.07 -11.26
CA GLY A 329 17.89 -30.65 -10.00
C GLY A 329 17.74 -29.17 -9.67
N ALA A 330 17.03 -28.39 -10.48
CA ALA A 330 16.74 -26.99 -10.18
C ALA A 330 15.56 -26.86 -9.20
N THR A 331 15.71 -25.98 -8.21
CA THR A 331 14.65 -25.54 -7.31
C THR A 331 14.04 -24.24 -7.82
N ILE A 332 12.73 -24.26 -7.99
CA ILE A 332 11.91 -23.10 -8.34
C ILE A 332 11.24 -22.62 -7.06
N THR A 333 11.45 -21.37 -6.70
CA THR A 333 10.72 -20.70 -5.62
C THR A 333 9.90 -19.58 -6.24
N TRP A 334 8.62 -19.47 -5.91
CA TRP A 334 7.77 -18.42 -6.46
C TRP A 334 6.86 -17.82 -5.41
N ASP A 335 6.48 -16.58 -5.68
CA ASP A 335 5.43 -15.86 -4.99
C ASP A 335 4.37 -15.43 -5.99
N ILE A 336 3.11 -15.55 -5.62
CA ILE A 336 1.99 -15.07 -6.43
C ILE A 336 0.86 -14.56 -5.54
N VAL A 337 0.22 -13.48 -5.99
CA VAL A 337 -0.97 -12.88 -5.36
C VAL A 337 -1.88 -12.30 -6.44
N VAL A 338 -3.20 -12.38 -6.26
CA VAL A 338 -4.17 -11.58 -7.02
C VAL A 338 -5.05 -10.87 -6.01
N GLY A 339 -5.29 -9.58 -6.26
CA GLY A 339 -6.03 -8.71 -5.37
C GLY A 339 -7.44 -9.23 -5.08
N GLY A 340 -7.72 -9.43 -3.79
CA GLY A 340 -9.02 -9.86 -3.28
C GLY A 340 -9.43 -11.22 -3.82
N TRP A 341 -8.57 -12.23 -3.69
CA TRP A 341 -8.78 -13.57 -4.22
C TRP A 341 -10.16 -14.16 -3.92
N ASP A 342 -10.72 -14.89 -4.86
CA ASP A 342 -12.04 -15.55 -4.78
C ASP A 342 -12.15 -16.26 -6.12
N LEU A 343 -11.18 -17.15 -6.34
CA LEU A 343 -10.84 -17.72 -7.63
C LEU A 343 -10.07 -19.03 -7.40
N GLU A 344 -9.86 -19.81 -8.46
CA GLU A 344 -9.09 -21.04 -8.34
C GLU A 344 -7.62 -20.82 -8.74
N TYR A 345 -6.72 -21.44 -7.98
CA TYR A 345 -5.29 -21.44 -8.25
C TYR A 345 -4.74 -22.87 -8.27
N SER A 346 -3.80 -23.13 -9.17
CA SER A 346 -2.99 -24.36 -9.19
C SER A 346 -1.57 -24.09 -9.66
N ALA A 347 -0.66 -25.00 -9.34
CA ALA A 347 0.69 -25.04 -9.90
C ALA A 347 1.02 -26.45 -10.40
N GLU A 348 1.54 -26.54 -11.61
CA GLU A 348 1.87 -27.81 -12.27
C GLU A 348 3.26 -27.76 -12.86
N PHE A 349 4.01 -28.86 -12.71
CA PHE A 349 5.27 -29.05 -13.43
C PHE A 349 5.04 -29.98 -14.61
N VAL A 350 5.45 -29.53 -15.80
CA VAL A 350 5.32 -30.27 -17.05
C VAL A 350 6.73 -30.66 -17.52
N PRO A 351 7.11 -31.94 -17.37
CA PRO A 351 8.38 -32.42 -17.90
C PRO A 351 8.48 -32.33 -19.43
N ILE A 352 9.71 -32.17 -19.94
CA ILE A 352 9.97 -32.17 -21.39
C ILE A 352 10.10 -33.58 -21.98
N ALA A 353 10.40 -34.59 -21.15
CA ALA A 353 10.62 -35.96 -21.58
C ALA A 353 9.31 -36.59 -22.10
N GLN A 354 9.37 -37.23 -23.28
CA GLN A 354 8.23 -37.93 -23.86
C GLN A 354 7.81 -39.10 -22.97
N GLY A 355 6.53 -39.15 -22.61
CA GLY A 355 5.95 -40.19 -21.74
C GLY A 355 5.91 -39.83 -20.25
N SER A 356 6.53 -38.73 -19.82
CA SER A 356 6.40 -38.21 -18.46
C SER A 356 5.01 -37.57 -18.26
N TYR A 357 4.49 -37.65 -17.04
CA TYR A 357 3.19 -37.09 -16.67
C TYR A 357 3.33 -35.72 -16.01
N THR A 358 2.34 -34.83 -16.22
CA THR A 358 2.27 -33.55 -15.51
C THR A 358 2.13 -33.78 -14.02
N LEU A 359 2.99 -33.12 -13.24
CA LEU A 359 2.97 -33.19 -11.78
C LEU A 359 2.13 -32.05 -11.22
N ALA A 360 1.09 -32.37 -10.47
CA ALA A 360 0.34 -31.38 -9.69
C ALA A 360 1.17 -30.98 -8.46
N VAL A 361 1.93 -29.89 -8.57
CA VAL A 361 2.80 -29.35 -7.52
C VAL A 361 1.99 -28.66 -6.44
N ASP A 362 0.99 -27.87 -6.86
CA ASP A 362 -0.05 -27.34 -5.99
C ASP A 362 -1.42 -27.64 -6.61
N ARG A 363 -2.23 -28.42 -5.90
CA ARG A 363 -3.52 -28.89 -6.43
C ARG A 363 -4.48 -27.72 -6.57
N ALA A 364 -5.28 -27.77 -7.63
CA ALA A 364 -6.35 -26.82 -7.88
C ALA A 364 -7.25 -26.68 -6.65
N ARG A 365 -7.32 -25.46 -6.11
CA ARG A 365 -8.22 -25.10 -5.01
C ARG A 365 -8.72 -23.67 -5.16
N LYS A 366 -9.89 -23.41 -4.59
CA LYS A 366 -10.38 -22.05 -4.39
C LYS A 366 -9.50 -21.36 -3.35
N ILE A 367 -9.08 -20.14 -3.66
CA ILE A 367 -8.38 -19.24 -2.76
C ILE A 367 -9.36 -18.17 -2.31
N GLU A 368 -9.53 -18.03 -1.00
CA GLU A 368 -10.48 -17.10 -0.39
C GLU A 368 -9.96 -15.64 -0.36
N ALA A 369 -10.85 -14.66 -0.20
CA ALA A 369 -10.49 -13.24 -0.21
C ALA A 369 -9.60 -12.78 0.94
N SER A 370 -9.57 -13.56 2.02
CA SER A 370 -8.71 -13.33 3.17
C SER A 370 -7.34 -13.97 3.04
N GLU A 371 -7.11 -14.84 2.05
CA GLU A 371 -5.81 -15.50 1.91
C GLU A 371 -4.74 -14.53 1.40
N GLU A 372 -3.55 -14.69 1.96
CA GLU A 372 -2.37 -13.90 1.62
C GLU A 372 -1.66 -14.45 0.37
N ALA A 373 -0.58 -13.79 -0.04
CA ALA A 373 0.24 -14.23 -1.16
C ALA A 373 0.80 -15.64 -0.95
N ILE A 374 0.60 -16.51 -1.93
CA ILE A 374 1.18 -17.86 -1.94
C ILE A 374 2.70 -17.74 -2.09
N HIS A 375 3.42 -18.42 -1.21
CA HIS A 375 4.86 -18.70 -1.32
C HIS A 375 5.03 -20.20 -1.42
N ASN A 376 5.70 -20.70 -2.46
CA ASN A 376 5.94 -22.13 -2.58
C ASN A 376 7.25 -22.42 -3.31
N SER A 377 7.73 -23.65 -3.19
CA SER A 377 8.93 -24.12 -3.87
C SER A 377 8.78 -25.55 -4.38
N PHE A 378 9.52 -25.87 -5.45
CA PHE A 378 9.53 -27.19 -6.05
C PHE A 378 10.91 -27.49 -6.62
N THR A 379 11.49 -28.64 -6.28
CA THR A 379 12.75 -29.11 -6.86
C THR A 379 12.45 -30.15 -7.92
N SER A 380 12.80 -29.84 -9.16
CA SER A 380 12.56 -30.75 -10.28
C SER A 380 13.58 -31.88 -10.33
N LYS A 381 13.12 -33.08 -10.68
CA LYS A 381 13.97 -34.25 -10.97
C LYS A 381 14.33 -34.41 -12.45
N GLU A 382 13.72 -33.60 -13.31
CA GLU A 382 13.91 -33.65 -14.76
C GLU A 382 13.78 -32.26 -15.38
N ALA A 383 14.19 -32.11 -16.64
CA ALA A 383 14.01 -30.83 -17.34
C ALA A 383 12.54 -30.62 -17.73
N GLY A 384 12.07 -29.37 -17.71
CA GLY A 384 10.67 -29.07 -18.03
C GLY A 384 10.30 -27.61 -17.81
N LYS A 385 9.04 -27.38 -17.47
CA LYS A 385 8.48 -26.05 -17.17
C LYS A 385 7.49 -26.08 -16.02
N MET A 386 7.39 -24.97 -15.30
CA MET A 386 6.38 -24.75 -14.26
C MET A 386 5.25 -23.89 -14.83
N VAL A 387 4.01 -24.26 -14.54
CA VAL A 387 2.80 -23.54 -14.96
C VAL A 387 2.00 -23.15 -13.73
N LEU A 388 1.90 -21.85 -13.46
CA LEU A 388 1.02 -21.31 -12.43
C LEU A 388 -0.29 -20.88 -13.07
N SER A 389 -1.40 -21.47 -12.66
CA SER A 389 -2.73 -21.20 -13.23
C SER A 389 -3.55 -20.36 -12.27
N VAL A 390 -4.10 -19.26 -12.77
CA VAL A 390 -5.06 -18.41 -12.06
C VAL A 390 -6.38 -18.41 -12.84
N ASP A 391 -7.39 -19.08 -12.31
CA ASP A 391 -8.68 -19.23 -12.95
C ASP A 391 -9.75 -18.34 -12.30
N ASN A 392 -10.08 -17.24 -12.97
CA ASN A 392 -11.12 -16.28 -12.57
C ASN A 392 -12.41 -16.49 -13.38
N SER A 393 -12.67 -17.71 -13.88
CA SER A 393 -13.84 -18.06 -14.67
C SER A 393 -15.16 -17.91 -13.91
N SER A 394 -15.13 -18.04 -12.58
CA SER A 394 -16.30 -17.89 -11.70
C SER A 394 -16.71 -16.43 -11.44
N SER A 395 -15.88 -15.46 -11.84
CA SER A 395 -16.12 -14.03 -11.60
C SER A 395 -16.31 -13.27 -12.90
N ARG A 396 -17.09 -12.18 -12.84
CA ARG A 396 -17.18 -11.19 -13.93
C ARG A 396 -16.23 -10.01 -13.72
N LYS A 397 -15.63 -9.88 -12.54
CA LYS A 397 -14.77 -8.75 -12.18
C LYS A 397 -13.34 -9.03 -12.63
N LYS A 398 -12.70 -8.02 -13.23
CA LYS A 398 -11.27 -8.01 -13.47
C LYS A 398 -10.53 -7.90 -12.13
N LYS A 399 -9.40 -8.58 -12.00
CA LYS A 399 -8.51 -8.48 -10.85
C LYS A 399 -7.08 -8.12 -11.29
N VAL A 400 -6.32 -7.49 -10.39
CA VAL A 400 -4.88 -7.24 -10.56
C VAL A 400 -4.08 -8.30 -9.84
N ALA A 401 -2.92 -8.66 -10.36
CA ALA A 401 -2.10 -9.74 -9.84
C ALA A 401 -0.62 -9.39 -9.92
N ALA A 402 0.17 -10.02 -9.06
CA ALA A 402 1.61 -9.93 -9.09
C ALA A 402 2.24 -11.30 -8.85
N TYR A 403 3.37 -11.55 -9.50
CA TYR A 403 4.17 -12.74 -9.25
C TYR A 403 5.67 -12.44 -9.37
N ARG A 404 6.49 -13.23 -8.68
CA ARG A 404 7.94 -13.28 -8.86
C ARG A 404 8.40 -14.72 -8.67
N TYR A 405 9.52 -15.08 -9.27
CA TYR A 405 10.09 -16.41 -9.11
C TYR A 405 11.61 -16.36 -9.20
N VAL A 406 12.25 -17.43 -8.72
CA VAL A 406 13.69 -17.66 -8.78
C VAL A 406 13.89 -19.13 -9.12
N VAL A 407 14.77 -19.40 -10.07
CA VAL A 407 15.23 -20.76 -10.39
C VAL A 407 16.69 -20.85 -9.96
N ARG A 408 17.01 -21.78 -9.06
CA ARG A 408 18.37 -22.05 -8.59
C ARG A 408 18.73 -23.49 -8.90
N LYS A 409 19.90 -23.72 -9.45
CA LYS A 409 20.47 -25.07 -9.59
C LYS A 409 21.30 -25.36 -8.34
N CYS A 410 21.06 -26.48 -7.67
CA CYS A 410 21.97 -26.95 -6.64
C CYS A 410 23.30 -27.32 -7.31
N ASN A 411 24.32 -26.48 -7.13
CA ASN A 411 25.67 -26.82 -7.52
C ASN A 411 26.37 -27.38 -6.28
N THR A 412 26.71 -28.67 -6.35
CA THR A 412 27.60 -29.46 -5.46
C THR A 412 27.09 -29.90 -4.05
N PRO A 413 27.55 -31.09 -3.58
CA PRO A 413 26.96 -31.87 -2.48
C PRO A 413 27.42 -31.40 -1.09
N SER A 414 27.42 -30.09 -0.83
CA SER A 414 27.73 -29.51 0.49
C SER A 414 26.58 -28.71 1.10
N GLU A 415 25.46 -28.55 0.40
CA GLU A 415 24.29 -27.78 0.88
C GLU A 415 23.08 -28.65 1.30
N GLU A 416 23.23 -29.98 1.39
CA GLU A 416 22.15 -30.88 1.88
C GLU A 416 21.73 -30.64 3.34
N GLN A 417 22.38 -29.72 4.07
CA GLN A 417 22.04 -29.42 5.47
C GLN A 417 21.09 -28.22 5.67
N LEU A 418 20.64 -27.53 4.60
CA LEU A 418 19.85 -26.29 4.77
C LEU A 418 18.47 -26.24 4.08
N CYS A 419 17.99 -27.34 3.48
CA CYS A 419 16.59 -27.44 3.08
C CYS A 419 15.75 -28.07 4.20
N PRO A 420 14.79 -27.36 4.84
CA PRO A 420 13.84 -27.99 5.75
C PRO A 420 12.92 -28.93 4.95
N LYS A 421 12.65 -30.11 5.53
CA LYS A 421 11.78 -31.16 4.99
C LYS A 421 10.34 -30.74 4.85
#